data_AF-A0AA88SPD8-F1
#
_entry.id   AF-A0AA88SPD8-F1
#
_cell.length_a   1.000
_cell.length_b   1.000
_cell.length_c   1.000
_cell.angle_alpha   90.00
_cell.angle_beta   90.00
_cell.angle_gamma   90.00
#
_symmetry.space_group_name_H-M   'P 1'
#
loop_
_entity.id
_entity.type
_entity.pdbx_description
1 polymer ?
#
loop_
_entity_poly.entity_id
_entity_poly.type
_entity_poly.pdbx_seq_one_letter_code
_entity_poly.pdbx_strand_id
1 'polypeptide(L)'
;MEEPKQDVISALRQKEEELESYRNRSALRQKEEELKSFKDRMAADLTSSIETGDTENMSNTVSQTRLKKMYDKLKLQHWPKVKDCLKANNGSSQTARAVIQKWFQEAAKQMEKRKEQINEVFGLTQDNKEPTHQKVREYRQLTVQNLQLALYHSGREHNQISLPQYDGQYPQDVVDIFRSLVSECYQLGCLMALNHPPLIPDWQNHVPGMDSWDIFPQEITPVELI
;
A
#
# COMPACT_ATOMS: atom_id res chain seq x y z
N MET A 1 9.09 68.04 2.35
CA MET A 1 7.87 67.41 1.82
C MET A 1 8.14 65.92 1.73
N GLU A 2 8.11 65.24 2.87
CA GLU A 2 8.04 63.79 3.07
C GLU A 2 7.23 63.69 4.38
N GLU A 3 6.19 62.87 4.56
CA GLU A 3 6.14 61.42 4.41
C GLU A 3 4.70 60.94 4.16
N PRO A 4 4.49 60.04 3.19
CA PRO A 4 3.37 59.10 3.19
C PRO A 4 3.86 57.63 3.29
N LYS A 5 5.13 57.40 3.65
CA LYS A 5 5.76 56.06 3.57
C LYS A 5 5.29 55.09 4.67
N GLN A 6 4.98 55.60 5.86
CA GLN A 6 4.62 54.74 7.02
C GLN A 6 3.21 54.13 6.91
N ASP A 7 2.25 54.88 6.37
CA ASP A 7 0.86 54.42 6.19
C ASP A 7 0.73 53.38 5.08
N VAL A 8 1.58 53.46 4.05
CA VAL A 8 1.60 52.44 2.98
C VAL A 8 2.16 51.12 3.49
N ILE A 9 3.18 51.17 4.37
CA ILE A 9 3.79 49.97 4.94
C ILE A 9 2.82 49.25 5.90
N SER A 10 2.09 50.00 6.73
CA SER A 10 1.09 49.41 7.64
C SER A 10 -0.09 48.80 6.86
N ALA A 11 -0.58 49.46 5.82
CA ALA A 11 -1.63 48.95 4.95
C ALA A 11 -1.22 47.68 4.18
N LEU A 12 0.03 47.59 3.72
CA LEU A 12 0.57 46.40 3.05
C LEU A 12 0.65 45.21 4.00
N ARG A 13 1.13 45.41 5.23
CA ARG A 13 1.22 44.35 6.24
C ARG A 13 -0.16 43.80 6.60
N GLN A 14 -1.16 44.67 6.72
CA GLN A 14 -2.53 44.28 7.01
C GLN A 14 -3.16 43.47 5.86
N LYS A 15 -2.88 43.85 4.61
CA LYS A 15 -3.29 43.11 3.41
C LYS A 15 -2.64 41.73 3.32
N GLU A 16 -1.37 41.59 3.71
CA GLU A 16 -0.68 40.29 3.76
C GLU A 16 -1.30 39.36 4.82
N GLU A 17 -1.56 39.86 6.03
CA GLU A 17 -2.22 39.08 7.08
C GLU A 17 -3.63 38.63 6.69
N GLU A 18 -4.41 39.48 6.01
CA GLU A 18 -5.71 39.10 5.46
C GLU A 18 -5.61 38.00 4.41
N LEU A 19 -4.61 38.09 3.51
CA LEU A 19 -4.39 37.10 2.46
C LEU A 19 -3.95 35.75 3.04
N GLU A 20 -3.06 35.76 4.03
CA GLU A 20 -2.60 34.59 4.77
C GLU A 20 -3.76 33.92 5.53
N SER A 21 -4.58 34.73 6.21
CA SER A 21 -5.78 34.28 6.92
C SER A 21 -6.81 33.65 5.97
N TYR A 22 -6.97 34.21 4.77
CA TYR A 22 -7.85 33.65 3.75
C TYR A 22 -7.34 32.31 3.21
N ARG A 23 -6.04 32.22 2.90
CA ARG A 23 -5.40 30.97 2.43
C ARG A 23 -5.52 29.84 3.45
N ASN A 24 -5.25 30.14 4.72
CA ASN A 24 -5.37 29.16 5.81
C ASN A 24 -6.81 28.66 5.97
N ARG A 25 -7.80 29.55 5.88
CA ARG A 25 -9.22 29.18 5.90
C ARG A 25 -9.62 28.32 4.69
N SER A 26 -9.14 28.64 3.49
CA SER A 26 -9.42 27.81 2.31
C SER A 26 -8.77 26.43 2.39
N ALA A 27 -7.52 26.35 2.87
CA ALA A 27 -6.82 25.08 3.03
C ALA A 27 -7.49 24.20 4.10
N LEU A 28 -7.93 24.79 5.22
CA LEU A 28 -8.67 24.08 6.25
C LEU A 28 -9.99 23.52 5.71
N ARG A 29 -10.74 24.34 4.97
CA ARG A 29 -12.02 23.93 4.36
C ARG A 29 -11.83 22.79 3.37
N GLN A 30 -10.80 22.84 2.53
CA GLN A 30 -10.45 21.73 1.62
C GLN A 30 -10.16 20.45 2.40
N LYS A 31 -9.42 20.55 3.52
CA LYS A 31 -9.12 19.39 4.38
C LYS A 31 -10.37 18.84 5.06
N GLU A 32 -11.30 19.68 5.48
CA GLU A 32 -12.59 19.25 6.03
C GLU A 32 -13.47 18.55 4.99
N GLU A 33 -13.49 19.05 3.75
CA GLU A 33 -14.22 18.43 2.65
C GLU A 33 -13.60 17.07 2.25
N GLU A 34 -12.27 16.96 2.22
CA GLU A 34 -11.55 15.70 2.04
C GLU A 34 -11.87 14.69 3.16
N LEU A 35 -11.86 15.15 4.42
CA LEU A 35 -12.17 14.30 5.58
C LEU A 35 -13.64 13.84 5.56
N LYS A 36 -14.55 14.72 5.16
CA LYS A 36 -15.98 14.39 5.03
C LYS A 36 -16.19 13.37 3.91
N SER A 37 -15.60 13.59 2.74
CA SER A 37 -15.64 12.64 1.62
C SER A 37 -15.04 11.28 2.02
N PHE A 38 -13.95 11.27 2.80
CA PHE A 38 -13.37 10.03 3.32
C PHE A 38 -14.32 9.30 4.29
N LYS A 39 -14.98 10.02 5.22
CA LYS A 39 -15.98 9.44 6.12
C LYS A 39 -17.18 8.87 5.38
N ASP A 40 -17.68 9.59 4.37
CA ASP A 40 -18.82 9.15 3.56
C ASP A 40 -18.47 7.88 2.77
N ARG A 41 -17.26 7.81 2.19
CA ARG A 41 -16.74 6.59 1.54
C ARG A 41 -16.59 5.43 2.53
N MET A 42 -16.02 5.68 3.71
CA MET A 42 -15.88 4.66 4.75
C MET A 42 -17.24 4.16 5.25
N ALA A 43 -18.24 5.03 5.37
CA ALA A 43 -19.60 4.64 5.74
C ALA A 43 -20.25 3.79 4.65
N ALA A 44 -20.06 4.15 3.37
CA ALA A 44 -20.54 3.37 2.24
C ALA A 44 -19.90 1.97 2.19
N ASP A 45 -18.57 1.88 2.32
CA ASP A 45 -17.83 0.61 2.38
C ASP A 45 -18.24 -0.27 3.57
N LEU A 46 -18.54 0.35 4.72
CA LEU A 46 -19.02 -0.38 5.90
C LEU A 46 -20.43 -0.92 5.69
N THR A 47 -21.29 -0.16 5.00
CA THR A 47 -22.67 -0.54 4.72
C THR A 47 -22.72 -1.67 3.68
N SER A 48 -21.90 -1.60 2.62
CA SER A 48 -21.78 -2.67 1.63
C SER A 48 -21.22 -3.96 2.23
N SER A 49 -20.27 -3.87 3.18
CA SER A 49 -19.72 -5.04 3.87
C SER A 49 -20.75 -5.77 4.74
N ILE A 50 -21.72 -5.05 5.32
CA ILE A 50 -22.79 -5.63 6.13
C ILE A 50 -23.83 -6.34 5.25
N GLU A 51 -24.17 -5.78 4.08
CA GLU A 51 -25.13 -6.40 3.15
C GLU A 51 -24.59 -7.68 2.48
N THR A 52 -23.27 -7.80 2.32
CA THR A 52 -22.64 -8.93 1.61
C THR A 52 -22.31 -10.12 2.52
N GLY A 53 -22.47 -9.99 3.85
CA GLY A 53 -22.04 -11.03 4.81
C GLY A 53 -20.51 -11.17 4.93
N ASP A 54 -19.74 -10.28 4.31
CA ASP A 54 -18.29 -10.11 4.47
C ASP A 54 -18.00 -9.27 5.72
N THR A 55 -18.53 -9.71 6.87
CA THR A 55 -18.12 -9.16 8.16
C THR A 55 -16.69 -9.61 8.40
N GLU A 56 -15.75 -8.75 8.03
CA GLU A 56 -14.34 -8.89 8.37
C GLU A 56 -14.23 -9.25 9.85
N ASN A 57 -13.81 -10.48 10.13
CA ASN A 57 -13.59 -10.91 11.50
C ASN A 57 -12.47 -10.05 12.09
N MET A 58 -12.81 -9.10 12.96
CA MET A 58 -11.86 -8.14 13.56
C MET A 58 -10.76 -8.81 14.40
N SER A 59 -10.89 -10.10 14.72
CA SER A 59 -9.83 -10.91 15.35
C SER A 59 -8.84 -11.51 14.36
N ASN A 60 -9.11 -11.44 13.04
CA ASN A 60 -8.23 -11.92 12.00
C ASN A 60 -7.02 -10.98 11.85
N THR A 61 -5.84 -11.46 12.23
CA THR A 61 -4.58 -10.72 12.17
C THR A 61 -4.14 -10.38 10.73
N VAL A 62 -4.75 -10.98 9.72
CA VAL A 62 -4.47 -10.78 8.29
C VAL A 62 -5.72 -10.34 7.50
N SER A 63 -6.65 -9.65 8.16
CA SER A 63 -7.83 -9.05 7.52
C SER A 63 -7.44 -8.01 6.44
N GLN A 64 -8.24 -7.83 5.40
CA GLN A 64 -8.10 -6.75 4.41
C GLN A 64 -7.81 -5.37 5.02
N THR A 65 -8.59 -4.91 6.00
CA THR A 65 -8.37 -3.65 6.74
C THR A 65 -7.00 -3.64 7.42
N ARG A 66 -6.57 -4.77 8.00
CA ARG A 66 -5.25 -4.88 8.61
C ARG A 66 -4.13 -4.82 7.57
N LEU A 67 -4.31 -5.46 6.42
CA LEU A 67 -3.36 -5.41 5.30
C LEU A 67 -3.24 -4.00 4.71
N LYS A 68 -4.36 -3.29 4.52
CA LYS A 68 -4.36 -1.88 4.13
C LYS A 68 -3.57 -1.01 5.12
N LYS A 69 -3.80 -1.19 6.44
CA LYS A 69 -3.02 -0.49 7.48
C LYS A 69 -1.53 -0.84 7.46
N MET A 70 -1.17 -2.09 7.18
CA MET A 70 0.23 -2.50 7.04
C MET A 70 0.89 -1.84 5.82
N TYR A 71 0.17 -1.74 4.71
CA TYR A 71 0.62 -1.02 3.51
C TYR A 71 0.81 0.48 3.79
N ASP A 72 -0.16 1.12 4.45
CA ASP A 72 -0.03 2.52 4.84
C ASP A 72 1.15 2.76 5.79
N LYS A 73 1.40 1.84 6.73
CA LYS A 73 2.58 1.93 7.60
C LYS A 73 3.88 1.85 6.78
N LEU A 74 3.95 0.91 5.83
CA LEU A 74 5.09 0.76 4.94
C LEU A 74 5.32 2.03 4.11
N LYS A 75 4.25 2.58 3.52
CA LYS A 75 4.26 3.81 2.71
C LYS A 75 4.58 5.09 3.49
N LEU A 76 3.98 5.27 4.67
CA LEU A 76 4.00 6.55 5.41
C LEU A 76 5.07 6.60 6.50
N GLN A 77 5.58 5.46 6.97
CA GLN A 77 6.54 5.42 8.09
C GLN A 77 7.89 4.81 7.70
N HIS A 78 7.90 3.73 6.92
CA HIS A 78 9.14 3.03 6.58
C HIS A 78 9.78 3.63 5.33
N TRP A 79 9.01 3.82 4.25
CA TRP A 79 9.50 4.38 3.00
C TRP A 79 10.21 5.73 3.15
N PRO A 80 9.71 6.74 3.89
CA PRO A 80 10.39 8.03 3.99
C PRO A 80 11.83 7.92 4.49
N LYS A 81 12.09 7.04 5.47
CA LYS A 81 13.43 6.81 6.01
C LYS A 81 14.38 6.24 4.95
N VAL A 82 13.89 5.25 4.19
CA VAL A 82 14.67 4.61 3.13
C VAL A 82 14.87 5.55 1.94
N LYS A 83 13.84 6.31 1.58
CA LYS A 83 13.85 7.37 0.56
C LYS A 83 14.94 8.39 0.85
N ASP A 84 15.02 8.90 2.07
CA ASP A 84 16.04 9.89 2.45
C ASP A 84 17.46 9.30 2.38
N CYS A 85 17.64 8.06 2.85
CA CYS A 85 18.91 7.33 2.70
C CYS A 85 19.30 7.16 1.23
N LEU A 86 18.36 6.74 0.37
CA LEU A 86 18.63 6.58 -1.06
C LEU A 86 18.95 7.92 -1.70
N LYS A 87 18.16 8.98 -1.46
CA LYS A 87 18.40 10.34 -1.98
C LYS A 87 19.81 10.85 -1.62
N ALA A 88 20.22 10.70 -0.37
CA ALA A 88 21.53 11.15 0.11
C ALA A 88 22.72 10.44 -0.58
N ASN A 89 22.48 9.26 -1.15
CA ASN A 89 23.51 8.45 -1.81
C ASN A 89 23.34 8.41 -3.34
N ASN A 90 22.73 9.43 -3.94
CA ASN A 90 22.49 9.52 -5.39
C ASN A 90 21.57 8.38 -5.91
N GLY A 91 20.59 8.02 -5.08
CA GLY A 91 19.42 7.19 -5.38
C GLY A 91 18.71 7.51 -6.68
N SER A 92 18.29 6.47 -7.41
CA SER A 92 17.27 6.61 -8.46
C SER A 92 15.90 6.20 -7.94
N SER A 93 14.93 7.12 -7.95
CA SER A 93 13.54 6.83 -7.61
C SER A 93 12.92 5.83 -8.58
N GLN A 94 13.30 5.87 -9.87
CA GLN A 94 12.85 4.91 -10.88
C GLN A 94 13.35 3.49 -10.57
N THR A 95 14.62 3.34 -10.18
CA THR A 95 15.17 2.02 -9.82
C THR A 95 14.52 1.51 -8.53
N ALA A 96 14.35 2.37 -7.53
CA ALA A 96 13.67 2.01 -6.29
C ALA A 96 12.22 1.54 -6.55
N ARG A 97 11.48 2.29 -7.38
CA ARG A 97 10.12 1.93 -7.83
C ARG A 97 10.12 0.57 -8.51
N ALA A 98 10.99 0.36 -9.50
CA ALA A 98 11.05 -0.88 -10.27
C ALA A 98 11.33 -2.10 -9.38
N VAL A 99 12.25 -1.98 -8.41
CA VAL A 99 12.56 -3.06 -7.46
C VAL A 99 11.38 -3.35 -6.55
N ILE A 100 10.77 -2.33 -5.93
CA ILE A 100 9.63 -2.52 -5.03
C ILE A 100 8.45 -3.14 -5.79
N GLN A 101 8.10 -2.59 -6.95
CA GLN A 101 7.02 -3.10 -7.79
C GLN A 101 7.26 -4.57 -8.19
N LYS A 102 8.49 -4.91 -8.62
CA LYS A 102 8.87 -6.29 -8.97
C LYS A 102 8.61 -7.26 -7.82
N TRP A 103 8.94 -6.89 -6.59
CA TRP A 103 8.78 -7.80 -5.45
C TRP A 103 7.34 -7.96 -4.99
N PHE A 104 6.48 -6.94 -5.14
CA PHE A 104 5.04 -7.14 -5.00
C PHE A 104 4.48 -8.08 -6.07
N GLN A 105 4.92 -7.94 -7.33
CA GLN A 105 4.48 -8.79 -8.43
C GLN A 105 4.96 -10.24 -8.27
N GLU A 106 6.21 -10.45 -7.86
CA GLU A 106 6.74 -11.79 -7.60
C GLU A 106 6.01 -12.46 -6.43
N ALA A 107 5.70 -11.70 -5.36
CA ALA A 107 4.89 -12.20 -4.26
C ALA A 107 3.50 -12.67 -4.73
N ALA A 108 2.83 -11.84 -5.54
CA ALA A 108 1.52 -12.17 -6.10
C ALA A 108 1.58 -13.44 -6.96
N LYS A 109 2.56 -13.52 -7.87
CA LYS A 109 2.78 -14.69 -8.72
C LYS A 109 3.03 -15.97 -7.91
N GLN A 110 3.87 -15.89 -6.88
CA GLN A 110 4.18 -17.04 -6.03
C GLN A 110 2.96 -17.50 -5.24
N MET A 111 2.13 -16.57 -4.75
CA MET A 111 0.92 -16.93 -4.01
C MET A 111 -0.18 -17.46 -4.91
N GLU A 112 -0.28 -16.97 -6.15
CA GLU A 112 -1.21 -17.53 -7.12
C GLU A 112 -0.86 -18.98 -7.45
N LYS A 113 0.43 -19.27 -7.71
CA LYS A 113 0.90 -20.64 -7.88
C LYS A 113 0.57 -21.53 -6.68
N ARG A 114 0.71 -21.01 -5.45
CA ARG A 114 0.31 -21.77 -4.24
C ARG A 114 -1.19 -21.98 -4.16
N LYS A 115 -2.02 -21.02 -4.58
CA LYS A 115 -3.47 -21.16 -4.67
C LYS A 115 -3.86 -22.23 -5.69
N GLU A 116 -3.18 -22.29 -6.84
CA GLU A 116 -3.36 -23.34 -7.84
C GLU A 116 -3.01 -24.73 -7.27
N GLN A 117 -1.87 -24.86 -6.57
CA GLN A 117 -1.49 -26.11 -5.90
C GLN A 117 -2.50 -26.54 -4.84
N ILE A 118 -3.05 -25.58 -4.07
CA ILE A 118 -4.15 -25.87 -3.14
C ILE A 118 -5.37 -26.37 -3.92
N ASN A 119 -5.75 -25.70 -5.01
CA ASN A 119 -6.87 -26.13 -5.84
C ASN A 119 -6.69 -27.57 -6.36
N GLU A 120 -5.49 -27.94 -6.78
CA GLU A 120 -5.15 -29.32 -7.20
C GLU A 120 -5.38 -30.34 -6.08
N VAL A 121 -4.92 -30.06 -4.85
CA VAL A 121 -5.12 -30.95 -3.69
C VAL A 121 -6.61 -31.15 -3.38
N PHE A 122 -7.44 -30.15 -3.63
CA PHE A 122 -8.89 -30.22 -3.46
C PHE A 122 -9.64 -30.72 -4.70
N GLY A 123 -8.94 -31.11 -5.78
CA GLY A 123 -9.56 -31.59 -7.02
C GLY A 123 -10.32 -30.50 -7.78
N LEU A 124 -9.96 -29.23 -7.61
CA LEU A 124 -10.60 -28.06 -8.23
C LEU A 124 -9.86 -27.65 -9.53
N THR A 125 -9.54 -28.61 -10.38
CA THR A 125 -8.92 -28.35 -11.68
C THR A 125 -9.96 -27.90 -12.70
N GLN A 126 -9.53 -27.13 -13.71
CA GLN A 126 -10.42 -26.57 -14.75
C GLN A 126 -11.20 -27.65 -15.54
N ASP A 127 -10.74 -28.90 -15.53
CA ASP A 127 -11.35 -30.01 -16.27
C ASP A 127 -12.52 -30.69 -15.52
N ASN A 128 -12.69 -30.43 -14.23
CA ASN A 128 -13.75 -31.04 -13.44
C ASN A 128 -15.08 -30.28 -13.62
N LYS A 129 -15.97 -30.87 -14.44
CA LYS A 129 -17.32 -30.34 -14.70
C LYS A 129 -18.34 -30.63 -13.59
N GLU A 130 -17.96 -31.39 -12.56
CA GLU A 130 -18.85 -31.69 -11.44
C GLU A 130 -19.03 -30.50 -10.51
N PRO A 131 -20.26 -30.26 -10.00
CA PRO A 131 -20.48 -29.24 -8.98
C PRO A 131 -19.65 -29.54 -7.75
N THR A 132 -18.66 -28.69 -7.47
CA THR A 132 -17.84 -28.81 -6.27
C THR A 132 -18.72 -28.74 -5.01
N HIS A 133 -18.62 -29.76 -4.15
CA HIS A 133 -19.33 -29.78 -2.88
C HIS A 133 -18.96 -28.56 -2.00
N GLN A 134 -19.95 -27.91 -1.39
CA GLN A 134 -19.77 -26.68 -0.60
C GLN A 134 -18.65 -26.80 0.46
N LYS A 135 -18.62 -27.89 1.24
CA LYS A 135 -17.55 -28.16 2.22
C LYS A 135 -16.13 -28.16 1.62
N VAL A 136 -15.94 -28.60 0.38
CA VAL A 136 -14.63 -28.57 -0.29
C VAL A 136 -14.17 -27.13 -0.51
N ARG A 137 -15.09 -26.23 -0.89
CA ARG A 137 -14.80 -24.80 -1.03
C ARG A 137 -14.43 -24.16 0.30
N GLU A 138 -15.16 -24.49 1.37
CA GLU A 138 -14.89 -24.00 2.73
C GLU A 138 -13.53 -24.46 3.25
N TYR A 139 -13.20 -25.75 3.12
CA TYR A 139 -11.89 -26.26 3.53
C TYR A 139 -10.76 -25.66 2.70
N ARG A 140 -10.96 -25.48 1.40
CA ARG A 140 -9.99 -24.79 0.53
C ARG A 140 -9.74 -23.36 0.99
N GLN A 141 -10.79 -22.61 1.30
CA GLN A 141 -10.67 -21.24 1.80
C GLN A 141 -9.95 -21.20 3.15
N LEU A 142 -10.25 -22.13 4.06
CA LEU A 142 -9.56 -22.27 5.34
C LEU A 142 -8.07 -22.60 5.15
N THR A 143 -7.71 -23.45 4.18
CA THR A 143 -6.31 -23.75 3.86
C THR A 143 -5.56 -22.51 3.37
N VAL A 144 -6.18 -21.70 2.50
CA VAL A 144 -5.60 -20.43 2.03
C VAL A 144 -5.40 -19.47 3.21
N GLN A 145 -6.40 -19.34 4.09
CA GLN A 145 -6.31 -18.50 5.29
C GLN A 145 -5.21 -18.97 6.26
N ASN A 146 -5.10 -20.28 6.49
CA ASN A 146 -4.06 -20.86 7.35
C ASN A 146 -2.67 -20.64 6.76
N LEU A 147 -2.50 -20.72 5.44
CA LEU A 147 -1.25 -20.37 4.77
C LEU A 147 -0.92 -18.88 4.97
N GLN A 148 -1.92 -18.00 4.82
CA GLN A 148 -1.75 -16.56 5.05
C GLN A 148 -1.30 -16.27 6.50
N LEU A 149 -1.92 -16.92 7.48
CA LEU A 149 -1.54 -16.82 8.90
C LEU A 149 -0.13 -17.37 9.15
N ALA A 150 0.22 -18.52 8.55
CA ALA A 150 1.55 -19.09 8.69
C ALA A 150 2.64 -18.13 8.17
N LEU A 151 2.41 -17.49 7.02
CA LEU A 151 3.31 -16.48 6.46
C LEU A 151 3.38 -15.19 7.28
N TYR A 152 2.28 -14.82 7.96
CA TYR A 152 2.28 -13.69 8.88
C TYR A 152 3.17 -13.98 10.10
N HIS A 153 3.15 -15.22 10.60
CA HIS A 153 3.89 -15.64 11.79
C HIS A 153 5.32 -16.10 11.51
N SER A 154 5.68 -16.47 10.27
CA SER A 154 6.99 -17.03 9.91
C SER A 154 8.18 -16.07 10.01
N GLY A 155 8.02 -14.89 10.62
CA GLY A 155 9.10 -13.91 10.77
C GLY A 155 9.66 -13.38 9.44
N ARG A 156 10.64 -12.49 9.52
CA ARG A 156 11.32 -11.88 8.36
C ARG A 156 12.45 -12.75 7.81
N GLU A 157 12.28 -14.07 7.76
CA GLU A 157 13.36 -14.99 7.34
C GLU A 157 13.59 -15.01 5.81
N HIS A 158 13.17 -13.96 5.10
CA HIS A 158 13.45 -13.78 3.66
C HIS A 158 14.83 -13.15 3.48
N ASN A 159 15.85 -13.82 4.01
CA ASN A 159 17.26 -13.42 3.88
C ASN A 159 17.83 -13.66 2.47
N GLN A 160 17.02 -14.17 1.54
CA GLN A 160 17.42 -14.51 0.16
C GLN A 160 16.82 -13.59 -0.91
N ILE A 161 16.24 -12.44 -0.53
CA ILE A 161 15.85 -11.43 -1.51
C ILE A 161 17.11 -10.85 -2.15
N SER A 162 17.40 -11.37 -3.35
CA SER A 162 18.45 -10.84 -4.20
C SER A 162 17.94 -9.53 -4.79
N LEU A 163 18.42 -8.41 -4.26
CA LEU A 163 18.29 -7.14 -4.97
C LEU A 163 18.97 -7.33 -6.35
N PRO A 164 18.41 -6.79 -7.45
CA PRO A 164 19.16 -6.72 -8.70
C PRO A 164 20.53 -6.12 -8.40
N GLN A 165 21.58 -6.58 -9.08
CA GLN A 165 22.94 -6.05 -8.92
C GLN A 165 22.89 -4.54 -9.15
N TYR A 166 22.75 -3.81 -8.05
CA TYR A 166 23.02 -2.39 -8.00
C TYR A 166 24.52 -2.30 -8.17
N ASP A 167 24.89 -1.69 -9.26
CA ASP A 167 26.20 -1.42 -9.79
C ASP A 167 27.01 -0.55 -8.81
N GLY A 168 27.43 -1.16 -7.70
CA GLY A 168 28.57 -0.77 -6.86
C GLY A 168 28.54 0.60 -6.17
N GLN A 169 27.44 1.34 -6.13
CA GLN A 169 27.44 2.75 -5.70
C GLN A 169 26.92 3.05 -4.30
N TYR A 170 26.28 2.12 -3.59
CA TYR A 170 25.75 2.37 -2.25
C TYR A 170 26.62 1.75 -1.15
N PRO A 171 26.80 2.46 -0.02
CA PRO A 171 27.37 1.83 1.15
C PRO A 171 26.42 0.73 1.68
N GLN A 172 27.02 -0.28 2.35
CA GLN A 172 26.33 -1.54 2.68
C GLN A 172 25.10 -1.34 3.58
N ASP A 173 25.16 -0.35 4.47
CA ASP A 173 24.06 0.04 5.34
C ASP A 173 22.83 0.50 4.54
N VAL A 174 23.01 1.26 3.46
CA VAL A 174 21.93 1.70 2.57
C VAL A 174 21.32 0.50 1.84
N VAL A 175 22.17 -0.43 1.39
CA VAL A 175 21.73 -1.68 0.76
C VAL A 175 20.91 -2.52 1.73
N ASP A 176 21.34 -2.64 2.99
CA ASP A 176 20.67 -3.44 4.00
C ASP A 176 19.33 -2.82 4.43
N ILE A 177 19.28 -1.49 4.59
CA ILE A 177 18.04 -0.74 4.85
C ILE A 177 17.05 -0.95 3.71
N PHE A 178 17.50 -0.82 2.45
CA PHE A 178 16.63 -1.02 1.30
C PHE A 178 16.17 -2.48 1.17
N ARG A 179 17.07 -3.44 1.40
CA ARG A 179 16.74 -4.88 1.43
C ARG A 179 15.67 -5.19 2.46
N SER A 180 15.79 -4.62 3.66
CA SER A 180 14.79 -4.77 4.72
C SER A 180 13.41 -4.29 4.27
N LEU A 181 13.32 -3.12 3.64
CA LEU A 181 12.06 -2.61 3.08
C LEU A 181 11.51 -3.51 1.98
N VAL A 182 12.36 -3.99 1.08
CA VAL A 182 11.93 -4.89 -0.01
C VAL A 182 11.42 -6.22 0.53
N SER A 183 12.04 -6.76 1.59
CA SER A 183 11.54 -7.95 2.30
C SER A 183 10.17 -7.72 2.92
N GLU A 184 9.93 -6.55 3.50
CA GLU A 184 8.59 -6.18 3.98
C GLU A 184 7.58 -6.06 2.84
N CYS A 185 7.96 -5.49 1.69
CA CYS A 185 7.12 -5.39 0.51
C CYS A 185 6.71 -6.77 -0.01
N TYR A 186 7.67 -7.69 -0.13
CA TYR A 186 7.39 -9.06 -0.58
C TYR A 186 6.48 -9.82 0.40
N GLN A 187 6.77 -9.73 1.71
CA GLN A 187 5.95 -10.38 2.72
C GLN A 187 4.51 -9.85 2.71
N LEU A 188 4.36 -8.52 2.68
CA LEU A 188 3.04 -7.89 2.60
C LEU A 188 2.33 -8.26 1.28
N GLY A 189 3.05 -8.28 0.16
CA GLY A 189 2.54 -8.75 -1.13
C GLY A 189 2.01 -10.18 -1.07
N CYS A 190 2.69 -11.08 -0.36
CA CYS A 190 2.21 -12.46 -0.17
C CYS A 190 0.88 -12.47 0.59
N LEU A 191 0.81 -11.72 1.70
CA LEU A 191 -0.41 -11.65 2.51
C LEU A 191 -1.58 -11.04 1.72
N MET A 192 -1.34 -9.96 0.97
CA MET A 192 -2.33 -9.31 0.12
C MET A 192 -2.82 -10.23 -1.00
N ALA A 193 -1.92 -10.95 -1.66
CA ALA A 193 -2.27 -11.87 -2.73
C ALA A 193 -3.10 -13.07 -2.22
N LEU A 194 -2.92 -13.50 -0.96
CA LEU A 194 -3.73 -14.56 -0.36
C LEU A 194 -5.10 -14.11 0.15
N ASN A 195 -5.36 -12.80 0.22
CA ASN A 195 -6.66 -12.27 0.62
C ASN A 195 -7.78 -12.73 -0.33
N HIS A 196 -9.02 -12.61 0.14
CA HIS A 196 -10.22 -12.84 -0.65
C HIS A 196 -11.13 -11.60 -0.57
N PRO A 197 -11.28 -10.83 -1.67
CA PRO A 197 -10.54 -10.96 -2.94
C PRO A 197 -9.03 -10.64 -2.80
N PRO A 198 -8.16 -11.13 -3.72
CA PRO A 198 -6.74 -10.79 -3.71
C PRO A 198 -6.55 -9.28 -3.83
N LEU A 199 -5.56 -8.73 -3.13
CA LEU A 199 -5.28 -7.30 -3.13
C LEU A 199 -3.95 -7.02 -3.83
N ILE A 200 -3.88 -5.95 -4.62
CA ILE A 200 -2.64 -5.47 -5.24
C ILE A 200 -2.52 -3.95 -5.11
N PRO A 201 -1.31 -3.39 -4.94
CA PRO A 201 -1.12 -1.95 -5.08
C PRO A 201 -1.44 -1.51 -6.50
N ASP A 202 -2.15 -0.39 -6.66
CA ASP A 202 -2.55 0.11 -7.97
C ASP A 202 -1.41 0.86 -8.67
N TRP A 203 -0.49 0.09 -9.25
CA TRP A 203 0.64 0.65 -9.99
C TRP A 203 0.24 1.36 -11.29
N GLN A 204 -0.93 1.04 -11.85
CA GLN A 204 -1.38 1.53 -13.15
C GLN A 204 -1.97 2.93 -13.05
N ASN A 205 -2.83 3.18 -12.05
CA ASN A 205 -3.44 4.48 -11.81
C ASN A 205 -2.63 5.34 -10.83
N HIS A 206 -1.42 4.91 -10.47
CA HIS A 206 -0.55 5.70 -9.64
C HIS A 206 -0.09 6.96 -10.36
N VAL A 207 -0.57 8.11 -9.90
CA VAL A 207 -0.07 9.43 -10.28
C VAL A 207 1.01 9.84 -9.28
N PRO A 208 2.29 9.90 -9.68
CA PRO A 208 3.34 10.47 -8.82
C PRO A 208 2.95 11.91 -8.47
N GLY A 209 3.07 12.28 -7.21
CA GLY A 209 2.84 13.66 -6.76
C GLY A 209 3.91 14.62 -7.32
N MET A 210 4.02 15.82 -6.72
CA MET A 210 5.10 16.75 -7.06
C MET A 210 6.50 16.16 -6.79
N ASP A 211 6.62 15.19 -5.87
CA ASP A 211 7.87 14.49 -5.61
C ASP A 211 7.94 13.18 -6.43
N SER A 212 8.92 13.09 -7.32
CA SER A 212 9.24 11.87 -8.08
C SER A 212 9.57 10.64 -7.21
N TRP A 213 9.77 10.85 -5.91
CA TRP A 213 9.99 9.81 -4.91
C TRP A 213 8.72 9.35 -4.19
N ASP A 214 7.56 9.88 -4.56
CA ASP A 214 6.27 9.36 -4.12
C ASP A 214 5.93 8.14 -4.99
N ILE A 215 6.70 7.06 -4.84
CA ILE A 215 6.68 5.90 -5.75
C ILE A 215 5.60 4.87 -5.43
N PHE A 216 5.03 4.91 -4.21
CA PHE A 216 4.00 3.96 -3.78
C PHE A 216 2.62 4.39 -4.27
N PRO A 217 1.83 3.46 -4.86
CA PRO A 217 0.41 3.66 -5.11
C PRO A 217 -0.33 4.15 -3.88
N GLN A 218 -1.26 5.10 -4.10
CA GLN A 218 -2.10 5.58 -3.02
C GLN A 218 -3.12 4.52 -2.61
N GLU A 219 -3.65 3.80 -3.58
CA GLU A 219 -4.71 2.82 -3.40
C GLU A 219 -4.20 1.39 -3.57
N ILE A 220 -4.90 0.49 -2.88
CA ILE A 220 -4.82 -0.95 -3.06
C ILE A 220 -6.17 -1.38 -3.63
N THR A 221 -6.14 -2.07 -4.76
CA THR A 221 -7.34 -2.54 -5.44
C THR A 221 -7.50 -4.05 -5.27
N PRO A 222 -8.74 -4.54 -5.16
CA PRO A 222 -9.05 -5.94 -5.41
C PRO A 222 -8.66 -6.31 -6.83
N VAL A 223 -8.10 -7.50 -7.02
CA VAL A 223 -8.03 -8.10 -8.36
C VAL A 223 -9.42 -8.64 -8.66
N GLU A 224 -10.17 -7.90 -9.46
CA GLU A 224 -11.39 -8.43 -10.08
C GLU A 224 -10.97 -9.52 -11.06
N LEU A 225 -11.38 -10.76 -10.79
CA LEU A 225 -11.27 -11.86 -11.73
C LEU A 225 -12.18 -11.51 -12.92
N ILE A 226 -11.60 -11.07 -14.04
CA ILE A 226 -12.27 -10.99 -15.34
C ILE A 226 -12.38 -12.40 -15.91
#